data_AF-A0A0F9S841-F1
#
_entry.id   AF-A0A0F9S841-F1
#
_cell.length_a   1.000
_cell.length_b   1.000
_cell.length_c   1.000
_cell.angle_alpha   90.00
_cell.angle_beta   90.00
_cell.angle_gamma   90.00
#
_symmetry.space_group_name_H-M   'P 1'
#
loop_
_entity.id
_entity.type
_entity.pdbx_description
1 polymer ?
#
loop_
_entity_poly.entity_id
_entity_poly.type
_entity_poly.pdbx_seq_one_letter_code
_entity_poly.pdbx_strand_id
1 'polypeptide(L)'
;MEKYELMRNKIDEIKKEEGFKCLKCGDCCHGLKNPISELDYIYMKENGVDLDGIEIEDTLFSRRNLKIIDNHCFYYEENSKTCKIHPYNPMLCWTYPFVVNLNSTTFAFKPCLREQEIRRKYITPELKKILNDLYLLEFGESQ
;
A
#
# COMPACT_ATOMS: atom_id res chain seq x y z
N MET A 1 -17.34 -4.01 0.09
CA MET A 1 -16.65 -3.57 -1.14
C MET A 1 -16.84 -2.08 -1.43
N GLU A 2 -18.06 -1.53 -1.41
CA GLU A 2 -18.31 -0.09 -1.67
C GLU A 2 -17.43 0.87 -0.85
N LYS A 3 -17.32 0.68 0.47
CA LYS A 3 -16.44 1.48 1.33
C LYS A 3 -14.96 1.42 0.91
N TYR A 4 -14.52 0.24 0.46
CA TYR A 4 -13.13 -0.02 0.06
C TYR A 4 -12.79 0.69 -1.27
N GLU A 5 -13.72 0.69 -2.22
CA GLU A 5 -13.60 1.46 -3.47
C GLU A 5 -13.64 2.97 -3.22
N LEU A 6 -14.56 3.45 -2.38
CA LEU A 6 -14.63 4.87 -1.97
C LEU A 6 -13.30 5.35 -1.39
N MET A 7 -12.64 4.50 -0.60
CA MET A 7 -11.34 4.78 -0.01
C MET A 7 -10.22 4.87 -1.05
N ARG A 8 -10.19 3.95 -2.03
CA ARG A 8 -9.21 4.00 -3.14
C ARG A 8 -9.35 5.28 -3.97
N ASN A 9 -10.60 5.65 -4.28
CA ASN A 9 -10.88 6.87 -5.04
C ASN A 9 -10.37 8.11 -4.31
N LYS A 10 -10.61 8.22 -3.00
CA LYS A 10 -10.08 9.33 -2.17
C LYS A 10 -8.55 9.37 -2.18
N ILE A 11 -7.88 8.23 -2.08
CA ILE A 11 -6.40 8.19 -2.14
C ILE A 11 -5.92 8.69 -3.51
N ASP A 12 -6.59 8.32 -4.60
CA ASP A 12 -6.19 8.73 -5.94
C ASP A 12 -6.43 10.22 -6.20
N GLU A 13 -7.51 10.78 -5.67
CA GLU A 13 -7.73 12.24 -5.62
C GLU A 13 -6.57 12.93 -4.90
N ILE A 14 -6.17 12.44 -3.73
CA ILE A 14 -5.10 13.07 -2.95
C ILE A 14 -3.73 12.91 -3.64
N LYS A 15 -3.44 11.77 -4.27
CA LYS A 15 -2.23 11.60 -5.11
C LYS A 15 -2.18 12.67 -6.20
N LYS A 16 -3.32 12.95 -6.85
CA LYS A 16 -3.43 13.94 -7.91
C LYS A 16 -3.22 15.36 -7.36
N GLU A 17 -3.80 15.69 -6.22
CA GLU A 17 -3.61 16.99 -5.54
C GLU A 17 -2.16 17.24 -5.15
N GLU A 18 -1.46 16.21 -4.66
CA GLU A 18 -0.04 16.30 -4.31
C GLU A 18 0.90 16.26 -5.53
N GLY A 19 0.36 16.08 -6.74
CA GLY A 19 1.12 16.02 -7.99
C GLY A 19 1.90 14.72 -8.19
N PHE A 20 1.49 13.63 -7.53
CA PHE A 20 2.14 12.34 -7.70
C PHE A 20 1.91 11.77 -9.10
N LYS A 21 2.98 11.23 -9.69
CA LYS A 21 2.94 10.46 -10.93
C LYS A 21 3.82 9.22 -10.77
N CYS A 22 3.26 8.04 -10.99
CA CYS A 22 4.03 6.80 -11.01
C CYS A 22 5.05 6.84 -12.18
N LEU A 23 6.32 6.65 -11.85
CA LEU A 23 7.43 6.61 -12.82
C LEU A 23 7.76 5.20 -13.31
N LYS A 24 7.00 4.17 -12.87
CA LYS A 24 7.33 2.76 -13.07
C LYS A 24 8.77 2.44 -12.66
N CYS A 25 9.23 3.04 -11.56
CA CYS A 25 10.59 2.87 -11.05
C CYS A 25 10.78 1.57 -10.28
N GLY A 26 9.70 0.98 -9.76
CA GLY A 26 9.74 -0.19 -8.89
C GLY A 26 9.97 0.13 -7.40
N ASP A 27 10.21 1.38 -7.01
CA ASP A 27 10.59 1.74 -5.63
C ASP A 27 9.57 1.28 -4.57
N CYS A 28 8.27 1.25 -4.91
CA CYS A 28 7.21 0.77 -4.00
C CYS A 28 7.20 -0.76 -3.80
N CYS A 29 7.85 -1.52 -4.69
CA CYS A 29 7.93 -2.97 -4.63
C CYS A 29 9.15 -3.47 -3.85
N HIS A 30 10.06 -2.58 -3.45
CA HIS A 30 11.28 -2.93 -2.73
C HIS A 30 11.19 -2.52 -1.26
N GLY A 31 11.71 -3.37 -0.37
CA GLY A 31 11.76 -3.08 1.07
C GLY A 31 10.74 -3.85 1.92
N LEU A 32 10.29 -3.21 3.02
CA LEU A 32 9.62 -3.78 4.19
C LEU A 32 8.49 -4.79 3.88
N LYS A 33 8.23 -5.69 4.85
CA LYS A 33 7.03 -6.53 4.85
C LYS A 33 5.78 -5.65 4.65
N ASN A 34 4.95 -6.04 3.69
CA ASN A 34 3.68 -5.38 3.40
C ASN A 34 2.55 -6.26 3.96
N PRO A 35 2.08 -5.99 5.19
CA PRO A 35 0.93 -6.69 5.72
C PRO A 35 -0.30 -6.37 4.86
N ILE A 36 -1.17 -7.34 4.71
CA ILE A 36 -2.46 -7.18 4.04
C ILE A 36 -3.56 -7.58 5.03
N SER A 37 -4.68 -6.86 4.99
CA SER A 37 -5.83 -7.20 5.82
C SER A 37 -6.62 -8.39 5.27
N GLU A 38 -7.66 -8.80 6.00
CA GLU A 38 -8.69 -9.69 5.46
C GLU A 38 -9.41 -9.08 4.25
N LEU A 39 -9.69 -7.78 4.29
CA LEU A 39 -10.37 -7.08 3.19
C LEU A 39 -9.52 -7.04 1.93
N ASP A 40 -8.20 -6.79 2.08
CA ASP A 40 -7.24 -6.90 0.98
C ASP A 40 -7.24 -8.30 0.38
N TYR A 41 -7.18 -9.33 1.22
CA TYR A 41 -7.17 -10.73 0.77
C TYR A 41 -8.43 -11.09 -0.01
N ILE A 42 -9.61 -10.75 0.51
CA ILE A 42 -10.89 -10.97 -0.16
C ILE A 42 -10.93 -10.21 -1.50
N TYR A 43 -10.57 -8.93 -1.49
CA TYR A 43 -10.55 -8.10 -2.70
C TYR A 43 -9.63 -8.67 -3.79
N MET A 44 -8.41 -9.04 -3.43
CA MET A 44 -7.44 -9.65 -4.35
C MET A 44 -7.98 -10.96 -4.93
N LYS A 45 -8.54 -11.83 -4.08
CA LYS A 45 -9.14 -13.10 -4.48
C LYS A 45 -10.32 -12.91 -5.44
N GLU A 46 -11.25 -12.01 -5.13
CA GLU A 46 -12.42 -11.72 -5.97
C GLU A 46 -12.04 -11.15 -7.34
N ASN A 47 -10.90 -10.47 -7.43
CA ASN A 47 -10.35 -9.93 -8.69
C ASN A 47 -9.39 -10.89 -9.40
N GLY A 48 -9.32 -12.16 -8.99
CA GLY A 48 -8.54 -13.19 -9.67
C GLY A 48 -7.03 -13.04 -9.53
N VAL A 49 -6.56 -12.37 -8.47
CA VAL A 49 -5.13 -12.30 -8.16
C VAL A 49 -4.64 -13.69 -7.74
N ASP A 50 -3.51 -14.10 -8.28
CA ASP A 50 -2.77 -15.28 -7.83
C ASP A 50 -2.32 -15.10 -6.38
N LEU A 51 -2.81 -15.95 -5.46
CA LEU A 51 -2.57 -15.83 -4.03
C LEU A 51 -1.26 -16.51 -3.60
N ASP A 52 -0.51 -17.13 -4.52
CA ASP A 52 0.80 -17.73 -4.22
C ASP A 52 1.82 -16.70 -3.74
N GLY A 53 1.60 -15.42 -4.05
CA GLY A 53 2.41 -14.31 -3.53
C GLY A 53 2.06 -13.85 -2.11
N ILE A 54 1.17 -14.57 -1.40
CA ILE A 54 0.75 -14.21 -0.03
C ILE A 54 1.28 -15.26 0.95
N GLU A 55 1.93 -14.79 2.02
CA GLU A 55 2.34 -15.61 3.16
C GLU A 55 1.33 -15.44 4.30
N ILE A 56 0.88 -16.56 4.86
CA ILE A 56 -0.01 -16.61 6.02
C ILE A 56 0.81 -17.07 7.21
N GLU A 57 0.97 -16.19 8.20
CA GLU A 57 1.59 -16.51 9.48
C GLU A 57 0.50 -16.96 10.45
N ASP A 58 0.50 -18.25 10.78
CA ASP A 58 -0.45 -18.90 11.69
C ASP A 58 -0.16 -18.49 13.14
N THR A 59 -0.61 -17.28 13.46
CA THR A 59 -0.57 -16.68 14.81
C THR A 59 -1.99 -16.60 15.35
N LEU A 60 -2.14 -16.27 16.64
CA LEU A 60 -3.45 -16.11 17.31
C LEU A 60 -4.44 -15.21 16.53
N PHE A 61 -3.92 -14.31 15.68
CA PHE A 61 -4.69 -13.36 14.88
C PHE A 61 -4.54 -13.55 13.36
N SER A 62 -3.91 -14.64 12.90
CA SER A 62 -3.66 -14.94 11.47
C SER A 62 -3.17 -13.72 10.67
N ARG A 63 -1.86 -13.47 10.65
CA ARG A 63 -1.30 -12.36 9.90
C ARG A 63 -1.05 -12.76 8.45
N ARG A 64 -1.32 -11.86 7.52
CA ARG A 64 -1.02 -12.06 6.09
C ARG A 64 -0.07 -10.98 5.61
N ASN A 65 0.91 -11.37 4.82
CA ASN A 65 1.82 -10.43 4.17
C ASN A 65 2.00 -10.80 2.70
N LEU A 66 2.38 -9.81 1.89
CA LEU A 66 2.94 -10.10 0.58
C LEU A 66 4.32 -10.73 0.76
N LYS A 67 4.58 -11.85 0.07
CA LYS A 67 5.90 -12.50 0.03
C LYS A 67 6.95 -11.56 -0.53
N ILE A 68 8.13 -11.60 0.08
CA ILE A 68 9.34 -10.92 -0.40
C ILE A 68 10.33 -11.99 -0.89
N ILE A 69 10.78 -11.85 -2.14
CA ILE A 69 11.82 -12.69 -2.76
C ILE A 69 12.91 -11.74 -3.25
N ASP A 70 14.17 -12.06 -2.96
CA ASP A 70 15.34 -11.29 -3.43
C ASP A 70 15.22 -9.77 -3.18
N ASN A 71 14.75 -9.40 -1.98
CA ASN A 71 14.52 -8.01 -1.53
C ASN A 71 13.42 -7.21 -2.27
N HIS A 72 12.56 -7.86 -3.04
CA HIS A 72 11.37 -7.24 -3.63
C HIS A 72 10.10 -8.10 -3.45
N CYS A 73 8.94 -7.48 -3.65
CA CYS A 73 7.66 -8.18 -3.60
C CYS A 73 7.57 -9.27 -4.69
N PHE A 74 6.96 -10.41 -4.36
CA PHE A 74 6.68 -11.51 -5.29
C PHE A 74 6.00 -11.07 -6.60
N TYR A 75 5.11 -10.07 -6.53
CA TYR A 75 4.38 -9.57 -7.69
C TYR A 75 5.16 -8.56 -8.55
N TYR A 76 6.41 -8.26 -8.21
CA TYR A 76 7.26 -7.35 -8.97
C TYR A 76 7.95 -8.07 -10.13
N GLU A 77 7.84 -7.50 -11.32
CA GLU A 77 8.60 -7.91 -12.51
C GLU A 77 9.79 -6.99 -12.70
N GLU A 78 11.00 -7.48 -12.40
CA GLU A 78 12.22 -6.67 -12.43
C GLU A 78 12.56 -6.16 -13.84
N ASN A 79 12.43 -7.01 -14.85
CA ASN A 79 12.75 -6.67 -16.25
C ASN A 79 11.91 -5.51 -16.78
N SER A 80 10.60 -5.51 -16.50
CA SER A 80 9.66 -4.49 -16.96
C SER A 80 9.43 -3.37 -15.94
N LYS A 81 9.93 -3.53 -14.71
CA LYS A 81 9.67 -2.66 -13.55
C LYS A 81 8.17 -2.45 -13.28
N THR A 82 7.37 -3.51 -13.45
CA THR A 82 5.92 -3.47 -13.28
C THR A 82 5.46 -4.33 -12.12
N CYS A 83 4.40 -3.90 -11.43
CA CYS A 83 3.67 -4.76 -10.49
C CYS A 83 2.58 -5.52 -11.25
N LYS A 84 2.60 -6.86 -11.18
CA LYS A 84 1.59 -7.74 -11.81
C LYS A 84 0.17 -7.47 -11.30
N ILE A 85 0.05 -7.09 -10.03
CA ILE A 85 -1.23 -6.84 -9.37
C ILE A 85 -1.55 -5.35 -9.28
N HIS A 86 -0.91 -4.47 -10.05
CA HIS A 86 -1.07 -3.02 -9.92
C HIS A 86 -2.55 -2.55 -9.85
N PRO A 87 -3.49 -3.05 -10.68
CA PRO A 87 -4.91 -2.68 -10.59
C PRO A 87 -5.60 -3.14 -9.30
N TYR A 88 -5.07 -4.20 -8.68
CA TYR A 88 -5.63 -4.89 -7.52
C TYR A 88 -4.72 -4.82 -6.29
N ASN A 89 -3.76 -3.89 -6.29
CA ASN A 89 -2.81 -3.66 -5.22
C ASN A 89 -3.53 -3.59 -3.87
N PRO A 90 -3.05 -4.22 -2.78
CA PRO A 90 -3.65 -4.07 -1.45
C PRO A 90 -3.55 -2.62 -0.96
N MET A 91 -4.29 -2.26 0.09
CA MET A 91 -4.43 -0.88 0.53
C MET A 91 -3.11 -0.20 0.85
N LEU A 92 -2.18 -0.87 1.53
CA LEU A 92 -0.85 -0.29 1.80
C LEU A 92 -0.02 -0.04 0.53
N CYS A 93 -0.18 -0.86 -0.50
CA CYS A 93 0.44 -0.60 -1.80
C CYS A 93 -0.28 0.55 -2.52
N TRP A 94 -1.60 0.65 -2.37
CA TRP A 94 -2.41 1.72 -2.94
C TRP A 94 -2.10 3.08 -2.33
N THR A 95 -1.73 3.14 -1.04
CA THR A 95 -1.38 4.40 -0.36
C THR A 95 0.01 4.93 -0.73
N TYR A 96 0.87 4.16 -1.42
CA TYR A 96 2.12 4.71 -1.94
C TYR A 96 1.85 5.93 -2.84
N PRO A 97 2.54 7.07 -2.67
CA PRO A 97 3.82 7.29 -1.96
C PRO A 97 3.71 7.70 -0.48
N PHE A 98 2.54 7.60 0.15
CA PHE A 98 2.37 7.94 1.56
C PHE A 98 2.87 6.79 2.44
N VAL A 99 3.90 7.05 3.26
CA VAL A 99 4.51 6.06 4.16
C VAL A 99 4.06 6.33 5.59
N VAL A 100 3.55 5.31 6.28
CA VAL A 100 3.19 5.38 7.70
C VAL A 100 4.43 5.14 8.57
N ASN A 101 4.66 5.97 9.58
CA ASN A 101 5.56 5.57 10.68
C ASN A 101 4.72 4.80 11.71
N LEU A 102 4.93 3.49 11.88
CA LEU A 102 4.10 2.72 12.81
C LEU A 102 4.19 3.19 14.28
N ASN A 103 5.24 3.94 14.65
CA ASN A 103 5.44 4.49 15.99
C ASN A 103 4.90 5.91 16.16
N SER A 104 4.46 6.55 15.07
CA SER A 104 3.85 7.88 15.11
C SER A 104 2.85 7.97 13.98
N THR A 105 1.61 8.41 14.20
CA THR A 105 0.59 8.64 13.14
C THR A 105 1.01 9.67 12.06
N THR A 106 2.28 10.00 11.99
CA THR A 106 2.96 10.74 10.93
C THR A 106 3.08 9.88 9.69
N PHE A 107 2.54 10.40 8.58
CA PHE A 107 2.81 9.87 7.27
C PHE A 107 3.74 10.81 6.51
N ALA A 108 4.60 10.26 5.66
CA ALA A 108 5.51 11.02 4.82
C ALA A 108 5.20 10.76 3.35
N PHE A 109 5.19 11.81 2.53
CA PHE A 109 5.16 11.67 1.08
C PHE A 109 6.57 11.31 0.57
N LYS A 110 6.76 10.08 0.09
CA LYS A 110 8.02 9.58 -0.46
C LYS A 110 7.83 9.22 -1.95
N PRO A 111 7.93 10.19 -2.87
CA PRO A 111 7.75 9.91 -4.28
C PRO A 111 8.85 9.01 -4.83
N CYS A 112 8.62 8.45 -6.02
CA CYS A 112 9.62 7.74 -6.83
C CYS A 112 10.88 8.60 -7.00
N LEU A 113 12.04 8.15 -6.50
CA LEU A 113 13.16 9.02 -6.10
C LEU A 113 14.13 9.45 -7.21
N ARG A 114 13.82 9.27 -8.50
CA ARG A 114 14.82 9.50 -9.56
C ARG A 114 14.93 10.96 -10.05
N GLU A 115 13.89 11.77 -9.93
CA GLU A 115 13.89 13.17 -10.41
C GLU A 115 13.06 14.16 -9.57
N GLN A 116 12.44 13.73 -8.46
CA GLN A 116 11.66 14.62 -7.61
C GLN A 116 12.50 15.04 -6.41
N GLU A 117 12.77 16.34 -6.26
CA GLU A 117 13.34 16.93 -5.05
C GLU A 117 12.74 16.23 -3.83
N ILE A 118 13.56 15.81 -2.86
CA ILE A 118 13.09 15.29 -1.58
C ILE A 118 12.38 16.44 -0.85
N ARG A 119 11.14 16.71 -1.21
CA ARG A 119 10.23 17.49 -0.39
C ARG A 119 9.67 16.49 0.58
N ARG A 120 10.24 16.42 1.79
CA ARG A 120 9.50 15.91 2.94
C ARG A 120 8.31 16.83 3.15
N LYS A 121 7.25 16.60 2.39
CA LYS A 121 5.95 17.20 2.64
C LYS A 121 5.33 16.37 3.75
N TYR A 122 5.06 17.04 4.86
CA TYR A 122 4.09 16.53 5.82
C TYR A 122 2.76 16.44 5.08
N ILE A 123 2.11 15.29 5.20
CA ILE A 123 0.75 15.13 4.70
C ILE A 123 -0.20 16.11 5.39
N THR A 124 -1.24 16.56 4.68
CA THR A 124 -2.26 17.44 5.27
C THR A 124 -2.99 16.73 6.43
N PRO A 125 -3.57 17.47 7.41
CA PRO A 125 -4.35 16.86 8.48
C PRO A 125 -5.53 16.00 7.99
N GLU A 126 -6.13 16.37 6.86
CA GLU A 126 -7.21 15.63 6.22
C GLU A 126 -6.71 14.28 5.66
N LEU A 127 -5.60 14.29 4.91
CA LEU A 127 -4.96 13.07 4.45
C LEU A 127 -4.52 12.20 5.64
N LYS A 128 -4.06 12.80 6.74
CA LYS A 128 -3.68 12.08 7.95
C LYS A 128 -4.88 11.35 8.55
N LYS A 129 -6.03 12.02 8.61
CA LYS A 129 -7.27 11.43 9.09
C LYS A 129 -7.69 10.26 8.20
N ILE A 130 -7.69 10.45 6.88
CA ILE A 130 -8.05 9.39 5.93
C ILE A 130 -7.14 8.18 6.07
N LEU A 131 -5.81 8.38 6.11
CA LEU A 131 -4.85 7.29 6.25
C LEU A 131 -4.92 6.59 7.62
N ASN A 132 -5.25 7.33 8.70
CA ASN A 132 -5.51 6.73 10.01
C ASN A 132 -6.81 5.91 10.01
N ASP A 133 -7.90 6.43 9.45
CA ASP A 133 -9.16 5.71 9.34
C ASP A 133 -8.96 4.42 8.53
N LEU A 134 -8.13 4.47 7.49
CA LEU A 134 -7.71 3.31 6.72
C LEU A 134 -6.93 2.31 7.57
N TYR A 135 -5.89 2.78 8.26
CA TYR A 135 -5.10 1.90 9.14
C TYR A 135 -5.98 1.21 10.19
N LEU A 136 -6.93 1.94 10.79
CA LEU A 136 -7.87 1.39 11.77
C LEU A 136 -8.86 0.40 11.14
N LEU A 137 -9.29 0.61 9.90
CA LEU A 137 -10.17 -0.32 9.20
C LEU A 137 -9.47 -1.61 8.77
N GLU A 138 -8.21 -1.50 8.38
CA GLU A 138 -7.42 -2.61 7.84
C GLU A 138 -6.72 -3.41 8.96
N PHE A 139 -6.31 -2.74 10.04
CA PHE A 139 -5.43 -3.28 11.09
C PHE A 139 -5.84 -2.92 12.52
N GLY A 140 -6.91 -2.15 12.71
CA GLY A 140 -7.45 -1.86 14.04
C GLY A 140 -8.22 -3.07 14.55
N GLU A 141 -7.65 -3.77 15.54
CA GLU A 141 -8.42 -4.71 16.33
C GLU A 141 -9.59 -3.99 17.00
N SER A 142 -10.75 -4.65 16.97
CA SER A 142 -11.91 -4.31 17.78
C SER A 142 -11.46 -4.16 19.23
N GLN A 143 -11.64 -2.97 19.82
CA GLN A 143 -11.76 -2.87 21.27
C GLN A 143 -13.10 -3.48 21.70
#